data_AF-A0AAP0N839-F1
#
_entry.id   AF-A0AAP0N839-F1
#
_cell.length_a   1.000
_cell.length_b   1.000
_cell.length_c   1.000
_cell.angle_alpha   90.00
_cell.angle_beta   90.00
_cell.angle_gamma   90.00
#
_symmetry.space_group_name_H-M   'P 1'
#
loop_
_entity.id
_entity.type
_entity.pdbx_description
1 polymer ?
#
loop_
_entity_poly.entity_id
_entity_poly.type
_entity_poly.pdbx_seq_one_letter_code
_entity_poly.pdbx_strand_id
1 'polypeptide(L)'
;MKRSCGATATAGAKKPVFLTKAERQHRDEIEKSSSGSSSKSCYCPSLICSSERRNRKREREIEEAKALEKLARRKQEIVLEAIKEHYFGSKKPRKRVIKSSDKFRFSFDWDNTEDTLRDMNSLYQSPHEARLLFGRGFPAWIAGSRRGSRRRARKR
;
A
#
# COMPACT_ATOMS: atom_id res chain seq x y z
N MET A 1 44.82 -18.77 -44.56
CA MET A 1 44.53 -17.37 -44.17
C MET A 1 45.41 -17.00 -42.99
N LYS A 2 46.42 -16.13 -43.20
CA LYS A 2 47.33 -15.65 -42.15
C LYS A 2 46.77 -14.32 -41.62
N ARG A 3 46.47 -14.22 -40.32
CA ARG A 3 46.04 -12.96 -39.69
C ARG A 3 47.29 -12.20 -39.22
N SER A 4 47.46 -10.99 -39.75
CA SER A 4 48.48 -10.03 -39.35
C SER A 4 48.16 -9.44 -37.97
N CYS A 5 49.09 -9.60 -37.02
CA CYS A 5 49.09 -8.86 -35.76
C CYS A 5 49.56 -7.43 -36.01
N GLY A 6 48.68 -6.45 -35.77
CA GLY A 6 49.01 -5.03 -35.80
C GLY A 6 49.64 -4.58 -34.47
N ALA A 7 50.80 -3.94 -34.53
CA ALA A 7 51.45 -3.32 -33.39
C ALA A 7 50.75 -2.01 -33.01
N THR A 8 50.27 -1.89 -31.77
CA THR A 8 49.76 -0.63 -31.22
C THR A 8 50.93 0.20 -30.68
N ALA A 9 51.15 1.38 -31.25
CA ALA A 9 52.12 2.35 -30.77
C ALA A 9 51.71 2.90 -29.40
N THR A 10 52.56 2.75 -28.39
CA THR A 10 52.39 3.35 -27.06
C THR A 10 52.73 4.84 -27.12
N ALA A 11 51.74 5.69 -26.87
CA ALA A 11 51.94 7.14 -26.73
C ALA A 11 52.76 7.43 -25.46
N GLY A 12 53.92 8.06 -25.62
CA GLY A 12 54.80 8.43 -24.51
C GLY A 12 54.10 9.38 -23.52
N ALA A 13 54.04 8.98 -22.25
CA ALA A 13 53.49 9.80 -21.18
C ALA A 13 54.36 11.06 -20.98
N LYS A 14 53.77 12.24 -21.16
CA LYS A 14 54.43 13.52 -20.87
C LYS A 14 54.53 13.70 -19.35
N LYS A 15 55.72 14.02 -18.86
CA LYS A 15 55.96 14.29 -17.44
C LYS A 15 55.11 15.50 -16.99
N PRO A 16 54.52 15.48 -15.78
CA PRO A 16 53.69 16.58 -15.30
C PRO A 16 54.52 17.86 -15.15
N VAL A 17 54.02 18.97 -15.72
CA VAL A 17 54.61 20.29 -15.59
C VAL A 17 54.04 20.95 -14.35
N PHE A 18 54.88 21.20 -13.36
CA PHE A 18 54.50 21.96 -12.17
C PHE A 18 54.54 23.45 -12.49
N LEU A 19 53.39 24.11 -12.41
CA LEU A 19 53.32 25.57 -12.57
C LEU A 19 54.05 26.28 -11.44
N THR A 20 54.69 27.38 -11.82
CA THR A 20 55.36 28.28 -10.87
C THR A 20 54.33 28.95 -9.95
N LYS A 21 54.77 29.41 -8.77
CA LYS A 21 53.88 30.02 -7.77
C LYS A 21 53.11 31.23 -8.33
N ALA A 22 53.73 32.01 -9.21
CA ALA A 22 53.12 33.17 -9.85
C ALA A 22 52.00 32.78 -10.84
N GLU A 23 52.22 31.75 -11.66
CA GLU A 23 51.18 31.25 -12.59
C GLU A 23 49.96 30.71 -11.86
N ARG A 24 50.16 30.12 -10.68
CA ARG A 24 49.06 29.63 -9.84
C ARG A 24 48.19 30.79 -9.33
N GLN A 25 48.81 31.89 -8.88
CA GLN A 25 48.11 33.08 -8.40
C GLN A 25 47.30 33.75 -9.51
N HIS A 26 47.86 33.88 -10.71
CA HIS A 26 47.15 34.45 -11.85
C HIS A 26 45.93 33.60 -12.26
N ARG A 27 46.03 32.27 -12.17
CA ARG A 27 44.89 31.37 -12.41
C ARG A 27 43.79 31.53 -11.35
N ASP A 28 44.17 31.64 -10.08
CA ASP A 28 43.23 31.86 -8.98
C ASP A 28 42.52 33.22 -9.11
N GLU A 29 43.21 34.27 -9.58
CA GLU A 29 42.63 35.59 -9.84
C GLU A 29 41.60 35.56 -11.00
N ILE A 30 41.84 34.76 -12.04
CA ILE A 30 40.88 34.52 -13.12
C ILE A 30 39.62 33.78 -12.61
N GLU A 31 39.78 32.78 -11.73
CA GLU A 31 38.64 32.08 -11.12
C GLU A 31 37.87 32.97 -10.13
N LYS A 32 38.56 33.89 -9.45
CA LYS A 32 37.94 34.82 -8.50
C LYS A 32 37.17 35.95 -9.18
N SER A 33 37.62 36.39 -10.35
CA SER A 33 36.92 37.40 -11.16
C SER A 33 35.71 36.83 -11.92
N SER A 34 35.65 35.52 -12.13
CA SER A 34 34.49 34.83 -12.76
C SER A 34 33.40 34.39 -11.77
N SER A 35 33.64 34.46 -10.46
CA SER A 35 32.63 34.18 -9.41
C SER A 35 31.91 35.44 -8.93
N GLY A 36 31.26 36.14 -9.86
CA GLY A 36 30.34 37.24 -9.56
C GLY A 36 29.07 36.77 -8.82
N SER A 37 28.89 37.30 -7.60
CA SER A 37 27.62 37.51 -6.88
C SER A 37 26.54 36.42 -6.95
N SER A 38 26.65 35.39 -6.11
CA SER A 38 25.48 34.62 -5.67
C SER A 38 25.14 35.06 -4.24
N SER A 39 24.10 35.88 -4.12
CA SER A 39 23.47 36.25 -2.86
C SER A 39 23.14 34.98 -2.08
N LYS A 40 23.87 34.71 -1.00
CA LYS A 40 23.61 33.62 -0.06
C LYS A 40 22.29 33.91 0.67
N SER A 41 21.19 33.58 0.01
CA SER A 41 19.89 33.39 0.65
C SER A 41 20.07 32.37 1.75
N CYS A 42 19.81 32.77 2.99
CA CYS A 42 19.72 31.92 4.15
C CYS A 42 18.70 30.79 3.89
N TYR A 43 19.20 29.64 3.47
CA TYR A 43 18.42 28.42 3.34
C TYR A 43 18.05 27.96 4.74
N CYS A 44 16.81 28.22 5.17
CA CYS A 44 16.24 27.57 6.34
C CYS A 44 15.85 26.13 5.96
N PRO A 45 16.51 25.07 6.49
CA PRO A 45 16.19 23.68 6.17
C PRO A 45 14.79 23.24 6.66
N SER A 46 14.10 24.07 7.46
CA SER A 46 12.78 23.78 8.04
C SER A 46 11.67 23.73 6.98
N LEU A 47 11.75 24.53 5.90
CA LEU A 47 10.77 24.52 4.82
C LEU A 47 10.90 23.26 3.96
N ILE A 48 12.13 22.78 3.74
CA ILE A 48 12.39 21.53 3.01
C ILE A 48 11.96 20.33 3.87
N CYS A 49 12.25 20.32 5.18
CA CYS A 49 11.79 19.25 6.07
C CYS A 49 10.24 19.22 6.20
N SER A 50 9.59 20.39 6.20
CA SER A 50 8.13 20.50 6.22
C SER A 50 7.49 20.08 4.89
N SER A 51 8.12 20.40 3.77
CA SER A 51 7.69 19.99 2.43
C SER A 51 7.86 18.48 2.22
N GLU A 52 8.98 17.91 2.65
CA GLU A 52 9.26 16.47 2.51
C GLU A 52 8.34 15.62 3.39
N ARG A 53 8.04 16.06 4.63
CA ARG A 53 6.99 15.44 5.46
C ARG A 53 5.62 15.49 4.79
N ARG A 54 5.29 16.61 4.13
CA ARG A 54 4.02 16.77 3.41
C ARG A 54 3.96 15.89 2.14
N ASN A 55 5.07 15.74 1.43
CA ASN A 55 5.19 14.84 0.29
C ASN A 55 5.06 13.37 0.71
N ARG A 56 5.74 12.93 1.77
CA ARG A 56 5.57 11.56 2.33
C ARG A 56 4.16 11.28 2.83
N LYS A 57 3.41 12.32 3.22
CA LYS A 57 1.99 12.19 3.57
C LYS A 57 1.14 12.01 2.31
N ARG A 58 1.36 12.84 1.29
CA ARG A 58 0.69 12.71 -0.01
C ARG A 58 0.98 11.37 -0.70
N GLU A 59 2.22 10.89 -0.65
CA GLU A 59 2.60 9.60 -1.21
C GLU A 59 1.83 8.44 -0.56
N ARG A 60 1.67 8.48 0.77
CA ARG A 60 0.82 7.53 1.50
C ARG A 60 -0.65 7.63 1.11
N GLU A 61 -1.19 8.84 1.02
CA GLU A 61 -2.58 9.06 0.58
C GLU A 61 -2.80 8.55 -0.86
N ILE A 62 -1.83 8.74 -1.75
CA ILE A 62 -1.88 8.22 -3.13
C ILE A 62 -1.80 6.69 -3.15
N GLU A 63 -0.95 6.09 -2.32
CA GLU A 63 -0.84 4.63 -2.20
C GLU A 63 -2.13 4.01 -1.64
N GLU A 64 -2.70 4.61 -0.60
CA GLU A 64 -3.98 4.22 -0.02
C GLU A 64 -5.11 4.35 -1.05
N ALA A 65 -5.16 5.45 -1.81
CA ALA A 65 -6.14 5.65 -2.88
C ALA A 65 -6.03 4.57 -3.97
N LYS A 66 -4.80 4.23 -4.41
CA LYS A 66 -4.55 3.15 -5.37
C LYS A 66 -4.96 1.78 -4.82
N ALA A 67 -4.72 1.53 -3.53
CA ALA A 67 -5.14 0.29 -2.89
C ALA A 67 -6.67 0.17 -2.84
N LEU A 68 -7.37 1.26 -2.48
CA LEU A 68 -8.84 1.32 -2.47
C LEU A 68 -9.41 1.13 -3.88
N GLU A 69 -8.83 1.76 -4.89
CA GLU A 69 -9.23 1.60 -6.29
C GLU A 69 -9.08 0.14 -6.75
N LYS A 70 -7.95 -0.50 -6.42
CA LYS A 70 -7.73 -1.92 -6.72
C LYS A 70 -8.74 -2.83 -6.03
N LEU A 71 -9.11 -2.53 -4.79
CA LEU A 71 -10.15 -3.28 -4.06
C LEU A 71 -11.54 -3.07 -4.70
N ALA A 72 -11.87 -1.84 -5.09
CA ALA A 72 -13.13 -1.53 -5.75
C ALA A 72 -13.25 -2.27 -7.09
N ARG A 73 -12.18 -2.31 -7.88
CA ARG A 73 -12.14 -3.08 -9.13
C ARG A 73 -12.37 -4.58 -8.90
N ARG A 74 -11.70 -5.17 -7.91
CA ARG A 74 -11.91 -6.59 -7.56
C ARG A 74 -13.36 -6.88 -7.15
N LYS A 75 -13.97 -5.99 -6.35
CA LYS A 75 -15.39 -6.13 -5.96
C LYS A 75 -16.30 -6.08 -7.19
N GLN A 76 -16.04 -5.18 -8.13
CA GLN A 76 -16.81 -5.11 -9.38
C GLN A 76 -16.68 -6.38 -10.22
N GLU A 77 -15.47 -6.93 -10.34
CA GLU A 77 -15.23 -8.19 -11.07
C GLU A 77 -16.04 -9.36 -10.46
N ILE A 78 -16.07 -9.48 -9.12
CA ILE A 78 -16.87 -10.50 -8.43
C ILE A 78 -18.38 -10.29 -8.65
N VAL A 79 -18.86 -9.04 -8.58
CA VAL A 79 -20.28 -8.74 -8.82
C VAL A 79 -20.69 -9.10 -10.25
N LEU A 80 -19.86 -8.78 -11.24
CA LEU A 80 -20.12 -9.13 -12.63
C LEU A 80 -20.11 -10.65 -12.84
N GLU A 81 -19.21 -11.36 -12.19
CA GLU A 81 -19.18 -12.83 -12.20
C GLU A 81 -20.45 -13.41 -11.58
N ALA A 82 -20.89 -12.92 -10.43
CA ALA A 82 -22.13 -13.37 -9.78
C ALA A 82 -23.37 -13.12 -10.66
N ILE A 83 -23.47 -11.96 -11.32
CA ILE A 83 -24.54 -11.66 -12.28
C ILE A 83 -24.46 -12.64 -13.45
N LYS A 84 -23.26 -12.85 -14.00
CA LYS A 84 -23.05 -13.76 -15.12
C LYS A 84 -23.48 -15.19 -14.76
N GLU A 85 -23.10 -15.69 -13.59
CA GLU A 85 -23.50 -17.02 -13.12
C GLU A 85 -25.01 -17.12 -12.88
N HIS A 86 -25.64 -16.07 -12.37
CA HIS A 86 -27.08 -16.06 -12.13
C HIS A 86 -27.89 -16.19 -13.45
N TYR A 87 -27.49 -15.45 -14.49
CA TYR A 87 -28.24 -15.42 -15.76
C TYR A 87 -27.81 -16.47 -16.77
N PHE A 88 -26.51 -16.77 -16.87
CA PHE A 88 -26.00 -17.78 -17.80
C PHE A 88 -25.90 -19.17 -17.18
N GLY A 89 -26.08 -19.28 -15.87
CA GLY A 89 -25.90 -20.51 -15.10
C GLY A 89 -24.43 -20.82 -14.82
N SER A 90 -24.16 -21.48 -13.70
CA SER A 90 -22.84 -22.00 -13.39
C SER A 90 -22.58 -23.33 -14.09
N LYS A 91 -21.34 -23.54 -14.54
CA LYS A 91 -20.93 -24.86 -15.05
C LYS A 91 -20.89 -25.81 -13.86
N LYS A 92 -21.63 -26.92 -13.94
CA LYS A 92 -21.67 -27.95 -12.88
C LYS A 92 -20.24 -28.38 -12.52
N PRO A 93 -19.77 -28.17 -11.27
CA PRO A 93 -18.44 -28.58 -10.89
C PRO A 93 -18.32 -30.10 -11.00
N ARG A 94 -17.24 -30.58 -11.62
CA ARG A 94 -17.02 -32.02 -11.77
C ARG A 94 -16.87 -32.64 -10.39
N LYS A 95 -17.66 -33.67 -10.10
CA LYS A 95 -17.59 -34.42 -8.85
C LYS A 95 -16.19 -35.03 -8.71
N ARG A 96 -15.41 -34.53 -7.76
CA ARG A 96 -14.09 -35.09 -7.44
C ARG A 96 -14.27 -36.45 -6.77
N VAL A 97 -13.39 -37.40 -7.06
CA VAL A 97 -13.34 -38.68 -6.33
C VAL A 97 -12.80 -38.38 -4.93
N ILE A 98 -13.71 -38.33 -3.96
CA ILE A 98 -13.37 -38.12 -2.55
C ILE A 98 -12.93 -39.47 -1.97
N LYS A 99 -11.77 -39.49 -1.30
CA LYS A 99 -11.25 -40.66 -0.59
C LYS A 99 -12.22 -41.06 0.53
N SER A 100 -12.39 -42.35 0.78
CA SER A 100 -13.31 -42.85 1.83
C SER A 100 -13.01 -42.25 3.21
N SER A 101 -11.74 -42.10 3.59
CA SER A 101 -11.34 -41.51 4.88
C SER A 101 -11.75 -40.04 5.08
N ASP A 102 -11.91 -39.28 3.99
CA ASP A 102 -12.33 -37.88 4.04
C ASP A 102 -13.85 -37.75 4.23
N LYS A 103 -14.61 -38.72 3.70
CA LYS A 103 -16.07 -38.78 3.87
C LYS A 103 -16.51 -39.11 5.31
N PHE A 104 -15.62 -39.68 6.12
CA PHE A 104 -15.89 -40.07 7.50
C PHE A 104 -15.19 -39.16 8.53
N ARG A 105 -14.50 -38.11 8.10
CA ARG A 105 -13.99 -37.07 9.00
C ARG A 105 -15.16 -36.17 9.39
N PHE A 106 -15.68 -36.37 10.60
CA PHE A 106 -16.74 -35.52 11.14
C PHE A 106 -16.13 -34.23 11.67
N SER A 107 -16.46 -33.10 11.04
CA SER A 107 -16.16 -31.76 11.55
C SER A 107 -17.41 -31.24 12.24
N PHE A 108 -17.29 -30.83 13.50
CA PHE A 108 -18.38 -30.16 14.21
C PHE A 108 -18.38 -28.63 14.00
N ASP A 109 -17.28 -28.12 13.45
CA ASP A 109 -17.14 -26.71 13.08
C ASP A 109 -17.80 -26.44 11.74
N TRP A 110 -18.40 -25.25 11.63
CA TRP A 110 -18.87 -24.72 10.36
C TRP A 110 -17.69 -24.36 9.47
N ASP A 111 -17.75 -24.74 8.20
CA ASP A 111 -16.73 -24.31 7.24
C ASP A 111 -16.95 -22.83 6.89
N ASN A 112 -15.86 -22.08 6.72
CA ASN A 112 -15.91 -20.66 6.35
C ASN A 112 -16.51 -20.46 4.94
N THR A 113 -16.50 -21.51 4.11
CA THR A 113 -17.14 -21.48 2.78
C THR A 113 -18.67 -21.52 2.85
N GLU A 114 -19.23 -21.89 4.00
CA GLU A 114 -20.67 -21.93 4.26
C GLU A 114 -21.20 -20.60 4.83
N ASP A 115 -20.34 -19.60 5.04
CA ASP A 115 -20.73 -18.24 5.47
C ASP A 115 -21.42 -17.47 4.34
N THR A 116 -22.72 -17.18 4.52
CA THR A 116 -23.56 -16.48 3.53
C THR A 116 -23.75 -15.01 3.81
N LEU A 117 -23.29 -14.51 4.96
CA LEU A 117 -23.55 -13.12 5.37
C LEU A 117 -22.67 -12.10 4.62
N ARG A 118 -21.61 -12.58 3.95
CA ARG A 118 -20.65 -11.72 3.25
C ARG A 118 -21.09 -11.44 1.81
N ASP A 119 -21.94 -10.44 1.65
CA ASP A 119 -22.28 -9.91 0.33
C ASP A 119 -21.21 -8.90 -0.18
N MET A 120 -21.07 -8.85 -1.51
CA MET A 120 -20.23 -7.88 -2.22
C MET A 120 -20.83 -6.47 -2.18
N ASN A 121 -22.15 -6.36 -2.11
CA ASN A 121 -22.83 -5.07 -2.05
C ASN A 121 -22.64 -4.39 -0.69
N SER A 122 -22.22 -3.13 -0.71
CA SER A 122 -21.96 -2.34 0.51
C SER A 122 -23.22 -2.12 1.36
N LEU A 123 -24.39 -2.09 0.74
CA LEU A 123 -25.67 -1.90 1.45
C LEU A 123 -25.97 -3.02 2.45
N TYR A 124 -25.50 -4.24 2.18
CA TYR A 124 -25.73 -5.39 3.05
C TYR A 124 -24.58 -5.63 4.04
N GLN A 125 -23.46 -4.90 3.93
CA GLN A 125 -22.35 -4.97 4.88
C GLN A 125 -22.64 -4.24 6.20
N SER A 126 -23.47 -3.19 6.14
CA SER A 126 -23.96 -2.49 7.32
C SER A 126 -25.49 -2.41 7.30
N PRO A 127 -26.20 -3.53 7.56
CA PRO A 127 -27.65 -3.50 7.68
C PRO A 127 -28.06 -2.50 8.75
N HIS A 128 -29.07 -1.68 8.45
CA HIS A 128 -29.58 -0.73 9.43
C HIS A 128 -30.18 -1.48 10.62
N GLU A 129 -29.56 -1.34 11.79
CA GLU A 129 -30.05 -1.98 13.01
C GLU A 129 -31.41 -1.43 13.40
N ALA A 130 -32.34 -2.35 13.68
CA ALA A 130 -33.67 -1.97 14.16
C ALA A 130 -33.55 -1.27 15.52
N ARG A 131 -34.11 -0.05 15.62
CA ARG A 131 -34.23 0.67 16.90
C ARG A 131 -35.30 -0.01 17.76
N LEU A 132 -34.88 -1.02 18.52
CA LEU A 132 -35.78 -1.78 19.39
C LEU A 132 -36.47 -0.87 20.42
N LEU A 133 -37.78 -1.03 20.57
CA LEU A 133 -38.63 -0.24 21.48
C LEU A 133 -38.37 1.27 21.39
N PHE A 134 -38.25 1.82 20.18
CA PHE A 134 -37.97 3.23 19.93
C PHE A 134 -36.70 3.74 20.64
N GLY A 135 -35.67 2.91 20.72
CA GLY A 135 -34.39 3.24 21.37
C GLY A 135 -34.35 3.02 22.89
N ARG A 136 -35.44 2.52 23.49
CA ARG A 136 -35.47 2.14 24.92
C ARG A 136 -35.11 0.67 25.16
N GLY A 137 -35.14 -0.14 24.11
CA GLY A 137 -34.92 -1.58 24.16
C GLY A 137 -33.48 -1.96 23.85
N PHE A 138 -33.11 -3.15 24.30
CA PHE A 138 -31.85 -3.79 23.91
C PHE A 138 -32.18 -5.14 23.26
N PRO A 139 -31.36 -5.60 22.31
CA PRO A 139 -31.45 -6.96 21.81
C PRO A 139 -31.41 -7.93 23.00
N ALA A 140 -32.18 -9.02 22.93
CA ALA A 140 -32.36 -9.95 24.04
C ALA A 140 -31.02 -10.45 24.61
N TRP A 141 -30.05 -10.72 23.72
CA TRP A 141 -28.71 -11.18 24.08
C TRP A 141 -27.89 -10.11 24.84
N ILE A 142 -28.09 -8.81 24.56
CA ILE A 142 -27.44 -7.69 25.26
C ILE A 142 -28.18 -7.36 26.57
N ALA A 143 -29.51 -7.46 26.56
CA ALA A 143 -30.38 -7.03 27.66
C ALA A 143 -30.09 -7.77 28.97
N GLY A 144 -29.73 -9.05 28.91
CA GLY A 144 -29.38 -9.86 30.08
C GLY A 144 -28.16 -9.32 30.83
N SER A 145 -27.12 -8.90 30.12
CA SER A 145 -25.88 -8.37 30.69
C SER A 145 -26.08 -7.03 31.43
N ARG A 146 -26.86 -6.11 30.84
CA ARG A 146 -27.14 -4.79 31.45
C ARG A 146 -28.00 -4.84 32.71
N ARG A 147 -28.95 -5.79 32.79
CA ARG A 147 -29.78 -5.98 34.00
C ARG A 147 -28.93 -6.43 35.20
N GLY A 148 -27.92 -7.26 34.97
CA GLY A 148 -26.97 -7.72 35.99
C GLY A 148 -26.13 -6.57 36.57
N SER A 149 -25.56 -5.71 35.70
CA SER A 149 -24.71 -4.59 36.14
C SER A 149 -25.47 -3.52 36.92
N ARG A 150 -26.71 -3.18 36.52
CA ARG A 150 -27.55 -2.20 37.26
C ARG A 150 -27.95 -2.70 38.65
N ARG A 151 -28.20 -4.01 38.80
CA ARG A 151 -28.49 -4.62 40.11
C ARG A 151 -27.30 -4.56 41.07
N ARG A 152 -26.07 -4.69 40.56
CA ARG A 152 -24.85 -4.57 41.37
C ARG A 152 -24.55 -3.12 41.78
N ALA A 153 -24.80 -2.16 40.90
CA ALA A 153 -24.59 -0.73 41.20
C ALA A 153 -25.56 -0.16 42.26
N ARG A 154 -26.77 -0.71 42.37
CA ARG A 154 -27.76 -0.32 43.40
C ARG A 154 -27.51 -0.90 44.79
N LYS A 155 -26.52 -1.79 44.94
CA LYS A 155 -26.20 -2.48 46.21
C LYS A 155 -24.99 -1.85 46.92
N ARG A 156 -24.60 -0.64 46.54
CA ARG A 156 -23.58 0.18 47.21
C ARG A 156 -24.25 1.34 47.91
#